data_AF-A0AAE1W0W3-F1
#
_entry.id   AF-A0AAE1W0W3-F1
#
_cell.length_a   1.000
_cell.length_b   1.000
_cell.length_c   1.000
_cell.angle_alpha   90.00
_cell.angle_beta   90.00
_cell.angle_gamma   90.00
#
_symmetry.space_group_name_H-M   'P 1'
#
loop_
_entity.id
_entity.type
_entity.pdbx_description
1 polymer ?
#
loop_
_entity_poly.entity_id
_entity_poly.type
_entity_poly.pdbx_seq_one_letter_code
_entity_poly.pdbx_strand_id
1 'polypeptide(L)'
;MPGRLLSISFTTIRPRSSSIPPSCPHYFHWIHEDLRPWKDTGITEEMVVRANRTANFRLVILNGRAYLETYVKSFQTRDVFTLWGILQLLRRYPGKVPDLDLMFDCVDWPVIKSSDYQGPNALKPPPLFRYCGNNQTFDIAFPDWSFWGWPETNIKPWEQLMGELNEGNKKLRWMDREPYAFWKGNPKVAEKRVDLLKCNVSEKQEWNARVYKQDWDKEIQEGFKESDLAKQCTHRYKIYIEGSAWSVSEKYILACDSVTLLVTPDYYDFFTRSLVPMQHYWPIKAEDKCRSIKFAVDWGNNHKEKAQELGTAASSFVQNDLKMDFVYDYMFHLLSEYSKLLRYKPKIPRKAVELCSEAMACHAQGLEKTFMLDSMVKSPKESSPCSMPPPLEPSALKQFIERKQSSIKQVELGEQKYWEEVQDQQR
;
A
#
# COMPACT_ATOMS: atom_id res chain seq x y z
N MET A 1 67.76 9.89 -31.89
CA MET A 1 66.73 8.86 -32.17
C MET A 1 66.00 8.58 -30.86
N PRO A 2 64.70 8.86 -30.77
CA PRO A 2 63.98 8.87 -29.49
C PRO A 2 63.52 7.46 -29.09
N GLY A 3 63.65 7.17 -27.80
CA GLY A 3 63.25 5.90 -27.18
C GLY A 3 61.74 5.71 -27.11
N ARG A 4 61.29 4.49 -27.42
CA ARG A 4 59.90 4.06 -27.27
C ARG A 4 59.60 3.77 -25.79
N LEU A 5 58.75 4.59 -25.19
CA LEU A 5 58.07 4.26 -23.94
C LEU A 5 56.91 3.30 -24.24
N LEU A 6 56.98 2.09 -23.66
CA LEU A 6 55.90 1.11 -23.65
C LEU A 6 54.78 1.60 -22.71
N SER A 7 53.63 1.97 -23.27
CA SER A 7 52.43 2.26 -22.48
C SER A 7 51.77 0.96 -22.03
N ILE A 8 51.90 0.62 -20.75
CA ILE A 8 51.15 -0.46 -20.11
C ILE A 8 49.73 0.07 -19.84
N SER A 9 48.76 -0.40 -20.62
CA SER A 9 47.34 -0.12 -20.39
C SER A 9 46.85 -0.99 -19.23
N PHE A 10 46.63 -0.39 -18.06
CA PHE A 10 45.93 -1.06 -16.97
C PHE A 10 44.44 -1.07 -17.27
N THR A 11 43.96 -2.21 -17.77
CA THR A 11 42.53 -2.50 -17.81
C THR A 11 42.04 -2.54 -16.37
N THR A 12 41.33 -1.50 -15.93
CA THR A 12 40.72 -1.47 -14.61
C THR A 12 39.54 -2.43 -14.63
N ILE A 13 39.79 -3.69 -14.24
CA ILE A 13 38.72 -4.64 -13.92
C ILE A 13 38.04 -4.07 -12.67
N ARG A 14 36.91 -3.38 -12.85
CA ARG A 14 36.03 -3.03 -11.73
C ARG A 14 35.67 -4.34 -11.04
N PRO A 15 35.97 -4.53 -9.75
CA PRO A 15 35.46 -5.69 -9.04
C PRO A 15 33.94 -5.60 -9.09
N ARG A 16 33.27 -6.64 -9.62
CA ARG A 16 31.85 -6.83 -9.39
C ARG A 16 31.70 -6.90 -7.88
N SER A 17 31.15 -5.87 -7.26
CA SER A 17 30.77 -5.94 -5.86
C SER A 17 29.73 -7.06 -5.76
N SER A 18 30.13 -8.22 -5.26
CA SER A 18 29.18 -9.19 -4.71
C SER A 18 28.65 -8.59 -3.40
N SER A 19 27.86 -7.53 -3.52
CA SER A 19 27.08 -7.01 -2.41
C SER A 19 25.99 -8.03 -2.14
N ILE A 20 25.99 -8.60 -0.93
CA ILE A 20 24.87 -9.37 -0.40
C ILE A 20 23.61 -8.51 -0.62
N PRO A 21 22.55 -9.04 -1.25
CA PRO A 21 21.33 -8.28 -1.46
C PRO A 21 20.81 -7.77 -0.11
N PRO A 22 20.33 -6.52 -0.02
CA PRO A 22 19.74 -6.03 1.22
C PRO A 22 18.59 -6.96 1.64
N SER A 23 18.35 -7.09 2.95
CA SER A 23 17.15 -7.78 3.43
C SER A 23 15.91 -7.02 2.97
N CYS A 24 14.87 -7.74 2.54
CA CYS A 24 13.59 -7.10 2.28
C CYS A 24 12.98 -6.54 3.57
N PRO A 25 12.16 -5.48 3.47
CA PRO A 25 11.37 -4.97 4.60
C PRO A 25 10.54 -6.03 5.32
N HIS A 26 10.22 -5.78 6.59
CA HIS A 26 9.48 -6.72 7.44
C HIS A 26 8.13 -7.17 6.84
N TYR A 27 7.44 -6.31 6.08
CA TYR A 27 6.15 -6.68 5.50
C TYR A 27 6.20 -7.80 4.45
N PHE A 28 7.38 -8.18 3.98
CA PHE A 28 7.53 -9.34 3.09
C PHE A 28 7.21 -10.67 3.78
N HIS A 29 7.30 -10.74 5.12
CA HIS A 29 6.87 -11.92 5.88
C HIS A 29 5.41 -12.29 5.60
N TRP A 30 4.56 -11.30 5.30
CA TRP A 30 3.14 -11.51 5.08
C TRP A 30 2.81 -12.26 3.78
N ILE A 31 3.75 -12.32 2.81
CA ILE A 31 3.61 -13.17 1.63
C ILE A 31 3.38 -14.63 2.04
N HIS A 32 4.12 -15.11 3.05
CA HIS A 32 3.98 -16.48 3.55
C HIS A 32 2.61 -16.73 4.16
N GLU A 33 2.06 -15.76 4.87
CA GLU A 33 0.74 -15.86 5.50
C GLU A 33 -0.39 -15.79 4.47
N ASP A 34 -0.28 -14.91 3.47
CA ASP A 34 -1.28 -14.78 2.41
C ASP A 34 -1.33 -16.03 1.51
N LEU A 35 -0.19 -16.68 1.29
CA LEU A 35 -0.10 -17.91 0.50
C LEU A 35 -0.27 -19.20 1.33
N ARG A 36 -0.31 -19.08 2.66
CA ARG A 36 -0.46 -20.22 3.60
C ARG A 36 -1.63 -21.15 3.27
N PRO A 37 -2.83 -20.68 2.83
CA PRO A 37 -3.96 -21.57 2.53
C PRO A 37 -3.66 -22.67 1.50
N TRP A 38 -2.65 -22.46 0.65
CA TRP A 38 -2.28 -23.38 -0.42
C TRP A 38 -0.94 -24.08 -0.21
N LYS A 39 -0.24 -23.80 0.90
CA LYS A 39 1.13 -24.28 1.14
C LYS A 39 1.26 -25.81 1.01
N ASP A 40 0.31 -26.56 1.58
CA ASP A 40 0.38 -28.02 1.62
C ASP A 40 -0.34 -28.70 0.44
N THR A 41 -1.36 -28.03 -0.12
CA THR A 41 -2.20 -28.63 -1.16
C THR A 41 -1.82 -28.21 -2.57
N GLY A 42 -1.07 -27.13 -2.70
CA GLY A 42 -0.88 -26.37 -3.93
C GLY A 42 -2.18 -25.82 -4.52
N ILE A 43 -2.08 -25.31 -5.74
CA ILE A 43 -3.11 -24.63 -6.52
C ILE A 43 -3.33 -25.40 -7.82
N THR A 44 -4.55 -25.85 -8.05
CA THR A 44 -4.95 -26.52 -9.30
C THR A 44 -5.51 -25.52 -10.31
N GLU A 45 -5.54 -25.90 -11.59
CA GLU A 45 -6.15 -25.09 -12.64
C GLU A 45 -7.63 -24.82 -12.34
N GLU A 46 -8.36 -25.82 -11.83
CA GLU A 46 -9.76 -25.66 -11.42
C GLU A 46 -9.92 -24.57 -10.35
N MET A 47 -9.03 -24.52 -9.36
CA MET A 47 -9.07 -23.49 -8.31
C MET A 47 -8.88 -22.09 -8.87
N VAL A 48 -7.94 -21.90 -9.80
CA VAL A 48 -7.74 -20.61 -10.49
C VAL A 48 -8.99 -20.24 -11.29
N VAL A 49 -9.56 -21.19 -12.04
CA VAL A 49 -10.79 -20.94 -12.83
C VAL A 49 -11.98 -20.59 -11.94
N ARG A 50 -12.13 -21.17 -10.75
CA ARG A 50 -13.21 -20.83 -9.80
C ARG A 50 -13.16 -19.36 -9.33
N ALA A 51 -12.00 -18.72 -9.31
CA ALA A 51 -11.87 -17.30 -8.97
C ALA A 51 -12.45 -16.36 -10.06
N ASN A 52 -12.75 -16.85 -11.26
CA ASN A 52 -13.40 -16.07 -12.33
C ASN A 52 -14.76 -15.48 -11.90
N ARG A 53 -15.40 -16.02 -10.85
CA ARG A 53 -16.70 -15.54 -10.35
C ARG A 53 -16.74 -14.02 -10.15
N THR A 54 -15.64 -13.40 -9.72
CA THR A 54 -15.56 -11.95 -9.50
C THR A 54 -14.39 -11.27 -10.20
N ALA A 55 -13.43 -12.04 -10.74
CA ALA A 55 -12.23 -11.50 -11.36
C ALA A 55 -12.54 -10.52 -12.52
N ASN A 56 -11.78 -9.43 -12.56
CA ASN A 56 -11.76 -8.51 -13.69
C ASN A 56 -11.00 -9.11 -14.87
N PHE A 57 -9.91 -9.82 -14.60
CA PHE A 57 -9.08 -10.45 -15.62
C PHE A 57 -8.34 -11.69 -15.11
N ARG A 58 -7.96 -12.55 -16.06
CA ARG A 58 -6.96 -13.61 -15.88
C ARG A 58 -5.67 -13.19 -16.56
N LEU A 59 -4.56 -13.29 -15.84
CA LEU A 59 -3.23 -12.98 -16.34
C LEU A 59 -2.37 -14.25 -16.32
N VAL A 60 -1.74 -14.54 -17.46
CA VAL A 60 -0.73 -15.60 -17.58
C VAL A 60 0.61 -14.97 -17.94
N ILE A 61 1.65 -15.28 -17.17
CA ILE A 61 3.03 -15.00 -17.58
C ILE A 61 3.61 -16.32 -18.07
N LEU A 62 4.15 -16.32 -19.28
CA LEU A 62 4.75 -17.50 -19.90
C LEU A 62 5.99 -17.10 -20.69
N ASN A 63 7.13 -17.70 -20.37
CA ASN A 63 8.44 -17.38 -20.96
C ASN A 63 8.75 -15.87 -20.93
N GLY A 64 8.49 -15.22 -19.80
CA GLY A 64 8.75 -13.79 -19.60
C GLY A 64 7.80 -12.83 -20.33
N ARG A 65 6.72 -13.33 -20.93
CA ARG A 65 5.69 -12.53 -21.62
C ARG A 65 4.34 -12.64 -20.91
N ALA A 66 3.59 -11.54 -20.89
CA ALA A 66 2.29 -11.45 -20.24
C ALA A 66 1.14 -11.59 -21.24
N TYR A 67 0.12 -12.38 -20.88
CA TYR A 67 -1.07 -12.64 -21.68
C TYR A 67 -2.32 -12.38 -20.81
N LEU A 68 -3.26 -11.60 -21.32
CA LEU A 68 -4.43 -11.13 -20.58
C LEU A 68 -5.72 -11.60 -21.22
N GLU A 69 -6.56 -12.30 -20.46
CA GLU A 69 -7.98 -12.47 -20.78
C GLU A 69 -8.79 -11.54 -19.90
N THR A 70 -9.42 -10.53 -20.48
CA THR A 70 -10.30 -9.60 -19.76
C THR A 70 -11.72 -10.18 -19.66
N TYR A 71 -12.26 -10.24 -18.44
CA TYR A 71 -13.65 -10.63 -18.21
C TYR A 71 -14.56 -9.42 -18.08
N VAL A 72 -14.14 -8.41 -17.30
CA VAL A 72 -14.88 -7.17 -17.13
C VAL A 72 -13.93 -6.01 -16.81
N LYS A 73 -14.20 -4.84 -17.39
CA LYS A 73 -13.41 -3.63 -17.12
C LYS A 73 -13.55 -3.22 -15.66
N SER A 74 -12.45 -2.75 -15.08
CA SER A 74 -12.47 -2.23 -13.71
C SER A 74 -13.13 -0.85 -13.62
N PHE A 75 -13.49 -0.45 -12.41
CA PHE A 75 -13.81 0.94 -12.12
C PHE A 75 -12.57 1.80 -12.38
N GLN A 76 -12.67 2.84 -13.21
CA GLN A 76 -11.54 3.71 -13.56
C GLN A 76 -10.38 2.91 -14.19
N THR A 77 -9.16 3.48 -14.26
CA THR A 77 -7.98 2.83 -14.86
C THR A 77 -7.25 1.90 -13.88
N ARG A 78 -7.95 1.27 -12.94
CA ARG A 78 -7.31 0.42 -11.91
C ARG A 78 -6.66 -0.81 -12.53
N ASP A 79 -7.39 -1.53 -13.37
CA ASP A 79 -6.87 -2.64 -14.16
C ASP A 79 -5.70 -2.19 -15.04
N VAL A 80 -5.84 -1.09 -15.77
CA VAL A 80 -4.80 -0.54 -16.66
C VAL A 80 -3.48 -0.33 -15.91
N PHE A 81 -3.48 0.37 -14.77
CA PHE A 81 -2.25 0.66 -14.03
C PHE A 81 -1.74 -0.54 -13.22
N THR A 82 -2.60 -1.49 -12.85
CA THR A 82 -2.17 -2.79 -12.29
C THR A 82 -1.39 -3.59 -13.32
N LEU A 83 -1.93 -3.71 -14.54
CA LEU A 83 -1.29 -4.40 -15.66
C LEU A 83 -0.01 -3.67 -16.09
N TRP A 84 -0.03 -2.34 -16.12
CA TRP A 84 1.15 -1.52 -16.36
C TRP A 84 2.27 -1.86 -15.37
N GLY A 85 1.95 -1.91 -14.07
CA GLY A 85 2.91 -2.25 -13.04
C GLY A 85 3.54 -3.63 -13.20
N ILE A 86 2.74 -4.63 -13.56
CA ILE A 86 3.23 -5.98 -13.85
C ILE A 86 4.15 -5.98 -15.08
N LEU A 87 3.82 -5.24 -16.14
CA LEU A 87 4.73 -5.11 -17.27
C LEU A 87 6.03 -4.41 -16.89
N GLN A 88 5.97 -3.39 -16.03
CA GLN A 88 7.18 -2.75 -15.50
C GLN A 88 8.04 -3.71 -14.67
N LEU A 89 7.41 -4.61 -13.90
CA LEU A 89 8.11 -5.70 -13.22
C LEU A 89 8.85 -6.61 -14.21
N LEU A 90 8.19 -7.02 -15.31
CA LEU A 90 8.81 -7.85 -16.35
C LEU A 90 9.99 -7.14 -17.03
N ARG A 91 9.90 -5.82 -17.27
CA ARG A 91 11.01 -5.01 -17.79
C ARG A 91 12.16 -4.88 -16.79
N ARG A 92 11.83 -4.78 -15.52
CA ARG A 92 12.81 -4.64 -14.44
C ARG A 92 13.58 -5.93 -14.18
N TYR A 93 12.90 -7.07 -14.25
CA TYR A 93 13.48 -8.39 -14.03
C TYR A 93 13.26 -9.33 -15.24
N PRO A 94 13.83 -9.03 -16.43
CA PRO A 94 13.59 -9.80 -17.64
C PRO A 94 13.99 -11.26 -17.46
N GLY A 95 13.07 -12.17 -17.79
CA GLY A 95 13.28 -13.62 -17.71
C GLY A 95 13.42 -14.18 -16.28
N LYS A 96 13.28 -13.36 -15.24
CA LYS A 96 13.39 -13.83 -13.84
C LYS A 96 12.02 -14.07 -13.20
N VAL A 97 10.95 -13.43 -13.67
CA VAL A 97 9.58 -13.69 -13.20
C VAL A 97 9.13 -15.05 -13.76
N PRO A 98 8.75 -16.01 -12.91
CA PRO A 98 8.42 -17.37 -13.37
C PRO A 98 7.09 -17.43 -14.12
N ASP A 99 6.90 -18.54 -14.83
CA ASP A 99 5.62 -18.85 -15.46
C ASP A 99 4.53 -18.97 -14.39
N LEU A 100 3.41 -18.27 -14.56
CA LEU A 100 2.30 -18.28 -13.62
C LEU A 100 0.96 -18.00 -14.29
N ASP A 101 -0.12 -18.28 -13.57
CA ASP A 101 -1.50 -18.12 -14.01
C ASP A 101 -2.34 -17.66 -12.82
N LEU A 102 -2.85 -16.42 -12.88
CA LEU A 102 -3.56 -15.79 -11.77
C LEU A 102 -4.88 -15.15 -12.20
N MET A 103 -5.78 -15.03 -11.24
CA MET A 103 -7.00 -14.23 -11.33
C MET A 103 -6.82 -12.96 -10.49
N PHE A 104 -7.27 -11.82 -11.04
CA PHE A 104 -7.21 -10.54 -10.35
C PHE A 104 -8.58 -9.88 -10.32
N ASP A 105 -8.98 -9.38 -9.15
CA ASP A 105 -10.18 -8.58 -8.97
C ASP A 105 -9.81 -7.18 -8.45
N CYS A 106 -10.22 -6.17 -9.23
CA CYS A 106 -9.88 -4.77 -9.07
C CYS A 106 -10.91 -3.99 -8.22
N VAL A 107 -11.92 -4.65 -7.66
CA VAL A 107 -12.94 -4.03 -6.81
C VAL A 107 -12.43 -3.84 -5.37
N ASP A 108 -13.12 -3.02 -4.57
CA ASP A 108 -12.69 -2.60 -3.23
C ASP A 108 -12.71 -3.72 -2.15
N TRP A 109 -13.71 -4.60 -2.13
CA TRP A 109 -13.85 -5.54 -1.00
C TRP A 109 -13.18 -6.89 -1.24
N PRO A 110 -12.48 -7.49 -0.26
CA PRO A 110 -12.06 -8.88 -0.33
C PRO A 110 -13.28 -9.81 -0.27
N VAL A 111 -13.26 -10.91 -1.03
CA VAL A 111 -14.46 -11.73 -1.29
C VAL A 111 -14.30 -13.21 -1.02
N ILE A 112 -13.08 -13.71 -0.85
CA ILE A 112 -12.83 -15.12 -0.55
C ILE A 112 -12.96 -15.34 0.95
N LYS A 113 -14.20 -15.38 1.43
CA LYS A 113 -14.50 -15.56 2.86
C LYS A 113 -13.98 -16.89 3.37
N SER A 114 -13.19 -16.82 4.44
CA SER A 114 -12.59 -17.99 5.07
C SER A 114 -13.63 -18.99 5.60
N SER A 115 -14.80 -18.51 6.05
CA SER A 115 -15.94 -19.32 6.49
C SER A 115 -16.43 -20.31 5.43
N ASP A 116 -16.30 -19.96 4.14
CA ASP A 116 -16.85 -20.74 3.04
C ASP A 116 -15.98 -21.96 2.73
N TYR A 117 -14.77 -22.03 3.30
CA TYR A 117 -13.77 -23.07 3.05
C TYR A 117 -13.35 -23.80 4.34
N GLN A 118 -14.20 -23.76 5.37
CA GLN A 118 -14.01 -24.48 6.63
C GLN A 118 -14.88 -25.75 6.69
N GLY A 119 -14.32 -26.84 7.24
CA GLY A 119 -15.04 -28.10 7.48
C GLY A 119 -14.47 -29.31 6.72
N PRO A 120 -14.91 -30.54 7.06
CA PRO A 120 -14.31 -31.79 6.58
C PRO A 120 -14.44 -32.02 5.07
N ASN A 121 -15.46 -31.43 4.43
CA ASN A 121 -15.73 -31.55 2.99
C ASN A 121 -15.63 -30.20 2.26
N ALA A 122 -15.03 -29.20 2.89
CA ALA A 122 -14.90 -27.88 2.28
C ALA A 122 -13.91 -27.93 1.11
N LEU A 123 -14.27 -27.30 0.00
CA LEU A 123 -13.35 -27.08 -1.10
C LEU A 123 -12.18 -26.21 -0.63
N LYS A 124 -11.04 -26.29 -1.32
CA LYS A 124 -9.94 -25.35 -1.09
C LYS A 124 -10.27 -23.98 -1.70
N PRO A 125 -9.88 -22.87 -1.03
CA PRO A 125 -10.19 -21.53 -1.52
C PRO A 125 -9.56 -21.30 -2.90
N PRO A 126 -10.24 -20.63 -3.84
CA PRO A 126 -9.62 -20.21 -5.09
C PRO A 126 -8.64 -19.06 -4.80
N PRO A 127 -7.44 -19.04 -5.41
CA PRO A 127 -6.53 -17.91 -5.26
C PRO A 127 -7.03 -16.71 -6.05
N LEU A 128 -7.25 -15.60 -5.38
CA LEU A 128 -7.68 -14.35 -5.99
C LEU A 128 -6.79 -13.20 -5.51
N PHE A 129 -6.13 -12.54 -6.45
CA PHE A 129 -5.34 -11.34 -6.17
C PHE A 129 -6.26 -10.12 -6.10
N ARG A 130 -6.01 -9.28 -5.11
CA ARG A 130 -6.72 -8.03 -4.84
C ARG A 130 -5.77 -7.03 -4.23
N TYR A 131 -6.27 -5.83 -3.95
CA TYR A 131 -5.47 -4.77 -3.34
C TYR A 131 -5.52 -4.76 -1.80
N CYS A 132 -6.45 -5.50 -1.19
CA CYS A 132 -6.52 -5.66 0.26
C CYS A 132 -7.07 -7.04 0.66
N GLY A 133 -6.91 -7.37 1.95
CA GLY A 133 -7.57 -8.47 2.63
C GLY A 133 -8.01 -8.06 4.04
N ASN A 134 -8.62 -8.99 4.76
CA ASN A 134 -8.86 -8.89 6.19
C ASN A 134 -8.71 -10.25 6.88
N ASN A 135 -8.83 -10.29 8.21
CA ASN A 135 -8.67 -11.51 9.01
C ASN A 135 -9.70 -12.60 8.72
N GLN A 136 -10.74 -12.32 7.93
CA GLN A 136 -11.81 -13.23 7.58
C GLN A 136 -11.78 -13.66 6.12
N THR A 137 -10.76 -13.27 5.35
CA THR A 137 -10.65 -13.55 3.91
C THR A 137 -9.33 -14.19 3.53
N PHE A 138 -9.29 -14.90 2.40
CA PHE A 138 -8.08 -15.50 1.81
C PHE A 138 -7.58 -14.77 0.55
N ASP A 139 -8.13 -13.59 0.24
CA ASP A 139 -7.66 -12.77 -0.88
C ASP A 139 -6.17 -12.40 -0.71
N ILE A 140 -5.41 -12.47 -1.80
CA ILE A 140 -3.97 -12.24 -1.83
C ILE A 140 -3.74 -10.75 -2.07
N ALA A 141 -3.19 -10.04 -1.09
CA ALA A 141 -2.94 -8.60 -1.18
C ALA A 141 -1.77 -8.29 -2.12
N PHE A 142 -2.03 -7.43 -3.10
CA PHE A 142 -1.09 -6.99 -4.13
C PHE A 142 -0.97 -5.46 -4.09
N PRO A 143 0.20 -4.86 -4.41
CA PRO A 143 0.33 -3.42 -4.50
C PRO A 143 -0.72 -2.79 -5.43
N ASP A 144 -1.40 -1.76 -4.94
CA ASP A 144 -2.48 -1.12 -5.68
C ASP A 144 -1.98 -0.39 -6.96
N TRP A 145 -2.91 -0.07 -7.86
CA TRP A 145 -2.60 0.58 -9.14
C TRP A 145 -1.95 1.97 -8.97
N SER A 146 -2.24 2.67 -7.87
CA SER A 146 -1.80 4.05 -7.64
C SER A 146 -0.30 4.17 -7.40
N PHE A 147 0.42 3.07 -7.20
CA PHE A 147 1.89 3.07 -7.22
C PHE A 147 2.46 3.56 -8.56
N TRP A 148 1.74 3.32 -9.66
CA TRP A 148 2.12 3.78 -11.00
C TRP A 148 1.30 4.98 -11.48
N GLY A 149 0.28 5.38 -10.73
CA GLY A 149 -0.53 6.57 -10.99
C GLY A 149 -2.03 6.30 -10.92
N TRP A 150 -2.79 7.37 -10.70
CA TRP A 150 -4.25 7.37 -10.73
C TRP A 150 -4.75 8.64 -11.44
N PRO A 151 -4.88 8.58 -12.78
CA PRO A 151 -5.21 9.72 -13.64
C PRO A 151 -6.48 10.45 -13.25
N GLU A 152 -7.55 9.73 -12.89
CA GLU A 152 -8.86 10.31 -12.60
C GLU A 152 -8.86 11.22 -11.37
N THR A 153 -7.88 11.05 -10.48
CA THR A 153 -7.69 11.89 -9.29
C THR A 153 -6.39 12.70 -9.36
N ASN A 154 -5.70 12.68 -10.52
CA ASN A 154 -4.40 13.32 -10.74
C ASN A 154 -3.34 12.96 -9.67
N ILE A 155 -3.37 11.72 -9.19
CA ILE A 155 -2.35 11.22 -8.27
C ILE A 155 -1.20 10.66 -9.11
N LYS A 156 -0.05 11.30 -8.98
CA LYS A 156 1.17 10.96 -9.74
C LYS A 156 1.73 9.61 -9.33
N PRO A 157 2.58 8.99 -10.18
CA PRO A 157 3.34 7.80 -9.81
C PRO A 157 4.11 7.98 -8.50
N TRP A 158 4.27 6.89 -7.77
CA TRP A 158 4.69 6.94 -6.38
C TRP A 158 6.08 7.52 -6.17
N GLU A 159 7.03 7.21 -7.05
CA GLU A 159 8.40 7.75 -6.96
C GLU A 159 8.43 9.27 -7.06
N GLN A 160 7.67 9.85 -8.00
CA GLN A 160 7.54 11.29 -8.16
C GLN A 160 6.79 11.92 -6.99
N LEU A 161 5.64 11.35 -6.62
CA LEU A 161 4.82 11.86 -5.52
C LEU A 161 5.56 11.82 -4.18
N MET A 162 6.37 10.78 -3.94
CA MET A 162 7.23 10.69 -2.75
C MET A 162 8.22 11.86 -2.71
N GLY A 163 8.84 12.20 -3.85
CA GLY A 163 9.72 13.36 -3.97
C GLY A 163 9.00 14.66 -3.60
N GLU A 164 7.79 14.86 -4.13
CA GLU A 164 6.97 16.05 -3.86
C GLU A 164 6.51 16.13 -2.40
N LEU A 165 6.14 14.99 -1.79
CA LEU A 165 5.79 14.90 -0.36
C LEU A 165 6.99 15.24 0.53
N ASN A 166 8.18 14.75 0.19
CA ASN A 166 9.42 15.05 0.91
C ASN A 166 9.78 16.54 0.83
N GLU A 167 9.57 17.18 -0.32
CA GLU A 167 9.71 18.62 -0.48
C GLU A 167 8.63 19.38 0.29
N GLY A 168 7.38 18.92 0.22
CA GLY A 168 6.24 19.45 0.96
C GLY A 168 6.49 19.48 2.47
N ASN A 169 7.03 18.39 3.03
CA ASN A 169 7.35 18.29 4.45
C ASN A 169 8.37 19.33 4.91
N LYS A 170 9.32 19.72 4.03
CA LYS A 170 10.36 20.71 4.33
C LYS A 170 9.87 22.15 4.26
N LYS A 171 8.69 22.41 3.68
CA LYS A 171 8.15 23.78 3.53
C LYS A 171 7.77 24.42 4.86
N LEU A 172 7.37 23.62 5.86
CA LEU A 172 6.96 24.09 7.17
C LEU A 172 7.56 23.19 8.25
N ARG A 173 8.31 23.79 9.19
CA ARG A 173 8.85 23.03 10.33
C ARG A 173 7.69 22.41 11.10
N TRP A 174 7.87 21.19 11.60
CA TRP A 174 6.80 20.47 12.29
C TRP A 174 6.18 21.29 13.44
N MET A 175 7.00 22.02 14.20
CA MET A 175 6.56 22.87 15.30
C MET A 175 5.64 24.02 14.86
N ASP A 176 5.77 24.49 13.62
CA ASP A 176 4.98 25.60 13.07
C ASP A 176 3.70 25.11 12.36
N ARG A 177 3.48 23.79 12.27
CA ARG A 177 2.27 23.20 11.68
C ARG A 177 1.05 23.44 12.54
N GLU A 178 -0.12 23.50 11.88
CA GLU A 178 -1.40 23.67 12.54
C GLU A 178 -1.63 22.56 13.59
N PRO A 179 -2.01 22.90 14.84
CA PRO A 179 -2.05 21.97 15.95
C PRO A 179 -3.31 21.09 15.98
N TYR A 180 -3.95 20.87 14.83
CA TYR A 180 -5.22 20.15 14.70
C TYR A 180 -5.07 18.87 13.90
N ALA A 181 -5.99 17.93 14.12
CA ALA A 181 -6.17 16.78 13.26
C ALA A 181 -6.85 17.19 11.96
N PHE A 182 -6.30 16.74 10.83
CA PHE A 182 -6.81 17.08 9.51
C PHE A 182 -7.27 15.84 8.75
N TRP A 183 -8.40 15.98 8.07
CA TRP A 183 -8.87 15.03 7.06
C TRP A 183 -9.55 15.75 5.92
N LYS A 184 -9.26 15.35 4.68
CA LYS A 184 -10.02 15.73 3.48
C LYS A 184 -10.28 14.47 2.66
N GLY A 185 -11.54 14.16 2.38
CA GLY A 185 -11.89 12.95 1.63
C GLY A 185 -13.36 12.88 1.23
N ASN A 186 -13.69 11.93 0.37
CA ASN A 186 -15.07 11.72 -0.07
C ASN A 186 -15.84 10.97 1.03
N PRO A 187 -16.86 11.57 1.68
CA PRO A 187 -17.64 10.88 2.70
C PRO A 187 -18.69 9.92 2.12
N LYS A 188 -19.06 10.05 0.85
CA LYS A 188 -20.16 9.28 0.22
C LYS A 188 -19.83 7.80 0.01
N VAL A 189 -18.57 7.39 0.18
CA VAL A 189 -18.13 6.01 -0.07
C VAL A 189 -18.26 5.09 1.14
N ALA A 190 -18.50 5.65 2.34
CA ALA A 190 -18.65 4.84 3.55
C ALA A 190 -19.35 5.59 4.69
N GLU A 191 -20.23 4.90 5.41
CA GLU A 191 -20.91 5.44 6.60
C GLU A 191 -19.93 5.92 7.67
N LYS A 192 -18.83 5.18 7.88
CA LYS A 192 -17.77 5.56 8.84
C LYS A 192 -17.16 6.94 8.54
N ARG A 193 -17.11 7.36 7.26
CA ARG A 193 -16.63 8.70 6.86
C ARG A 193 -17.70 9.77 7.01
N VAL A 194 -18.97 9.44 6.80
CA VAL A 194 -20.09 10.34 7.13
C VAL A 194 -20.08 10.64 8.62
N ASP A 195 -19.86 9.62 9.44
CA ASP A 195 -19.77 9.78 10.89
C ASP A 195 -18.57 10.64 11.33
N LEU A 196 -17.41 10.49 10.69
CA LEU A 196 -16.23 11.33 10.95
C LEU A 196 -16.50 12.84 10.76
N LEU A 197 -17.43 13.23 9.88
CA LEU A 197 -17.79 14.64 9.70
C LEU A 197 -18.36 15.27 10.99
N LYS A 198 -18.95 14.46 11.89
CA LYS A 198 -19.45 14.94 13.19
C LYS A 198 -18.33 15.34 14.15
N CYS A 199 -17.09 14.92 13.88
CA CYS A 199 -15.94 15.34 14.66
C CYS A 199 -15.43 16.74 14.26
N ASN A 200 -15.95 17.35 13.19
CA ASN A 200 -15.53 18.70 12.84
C ASN A 200 -15.97 19.71 13.91
N VAL A 201 -15.26 20.83 14.02
CA VAL A 201 -15.61 21.91 14.95
C VAL A 201 -17.03 22.43 14.72
N SER A 202 -17.73 22.72 15.81
CA SER A 202 -19.05 23.36 15.83
C SER A 202 -19.12 24.39 16.96
N GLU A 203 -20.16 25.23 16.98
CA GLU A 203 -20.36 26.23 18.06
C GLU A 203 -20.41 25.61 19.47
N LYS A 204 -20.83 24.34 19.58
CA LYS A 204 -21.02 23.65 20.86
C LYS A 204 -19.88 22.72 21.23
N GLN A 205 -19.01 22.38 20.28
CA GLN A 205 -18.06 21.29 20.45
C GLN A 205 -16.81 21.48 19.58
N GLU A 206 -15.65 21.44 20.23
CA GLU A 206 -14.33 21.43 19.60
C GLU A 206 -13.66 20.08 19.91
N TRP A 207 -13.39 19.30 18.85
CA TRP A 207 -12.72 18.00 18.93
C TRP A 207 -11.24 18.08 18.51
N ASN A 208 -10.74 19.28 18.23
CA ASN A 208 -9.45 19.54 17.60
C ASN A 208 -9.29 18.90 16.22
N ALA A 209 -10.40 18.69 15.51
CA ALA A 209 -10.40 18.13 14.16
C ALA A 209 -10.92 19.14 13.12
N ARG A 210 -10.32 19.09 11.94
CA ARG A 210 -10.63 19.89 10.75
C ARG A 210 -10.92 18.89 9.62
N VAL A 211 -12.19 18.62 9.43
CA VAL A 211 -12.68 17.54 8.55
C VAL A 211 -13.42 18.14 7.36
N TYR A 212 -12.90 17.91 6.16
CA TYR A 212 -13.37 18.53 4.93
C TYR A 212 -13.85 17.49 3.91
N LYS A 213 -14.91 17.83 3.16
CA LYS A 213 -15.41 16.98 2.08
C LYS A 213 -14.57 17.20 0.83
N GLN A 214 -14.12 16.11 0.22
CA GLN A 214 -13.50 16.11 -1.10
C GLN A 214 -14.61 15.95 -2.15
N ASP A 215 -14.73 16.94 -3.03
CA ASP A 215 -15.65 16.94 -4.16
C ASP A 215 -14.86 16.74 -5.45
N TRP A 216 -14.87 15.52 -5.99
CA TRP A 216 -14.07 15.18 -7.16
C TRP A 216 -14.55 15.87 -8.44
N ASP A 217 -15.86 16.11 -8.58
CA ASP A 217 -16.42 16.78 -9.76
C ASP A 217 -15.92 18.23 -9.82
N LYS A 218 -15.92 18.91 -8.66
CA LYS A 218 -15.37 20.26 -8.53
C LYS A 218 -13.85 20.29 -8.80
N GLU A 219 -13.09 19.34 -8.24
CA GLU A 219 -11.63 19.31 -8.43
C GLU A 219 -11.26 19.06 -9.89
N ILE A 220 -11.99 18.20 -10.61
CA ILE A 220 -11.77 17.99 -12.04
C ILE A 220 -11.97 19.30 -12.80
N GLN A 221 -13.02 20.07 -12.49
CA GLN A 221 -13.28 21.36 -13.11
C GLN A 221 -12.22 22.42 -12.79
N GLU A 222 -11.67 22.40 -11.57
CA GLU A 222 -10.68 23.38 -11.09
C GLU A 222 -9.23 22.96 -11.34
N GLY A 223 -8.99 21.77 -11.89
CA GLY A 223 -7.66 21.24 -12.20
C GLY A 223 -6.90 20.71 -10.98
N PHE A 224 -7.60 20.12 -10.02
CA PHE A 224 -7.07 19.46 -8.81
C PHE A 224 -6.23 20.34 -7.89
N LYS A 225 -6.40 21.66 -7.95
CA LYS A 225 -5.58 22.64 -7.21
C LYS A 225 -5.59 22.42 -5.70
N GLU A 226 -6.72 21.98 -5.16
CA GLU A 226 -6.94 21.79 -3.73
C GLU A 226 -6.76 20.32 -3.29
N SER A 227 -6.52 19.40 -4.23
CA SER A 227 -6.29 17.96 -3.97
C SER A 227 -4.83 17.53 -4.03
N ASP A 228 -3.92 18.48 -4.26
CA ASP A 228 -2.48 18.22 -4.25
C ASP A 228 -2.03 17.73 -2.86
N LEU A 229 -1.70 16.44 -2.78
CA LEU A 229 -1.33 15.76 -1.54
C LEU A 229 -0.09 16.38 -0.88
N ALA A 230 0.87 16.85 -1.67
CA ALA A 230 2.10 17.46 -1.16
C ALA A 230 1.87 18.83 -0.49
N LYS A 231 0.75 19.49 -0.78
CA LYS A 231 0.33 20.73 -0.10
C LYS A 231 -0.48 20.48 1.17
N GLN A 232 -0.86 19.24 1.46
CA GLN A 232 -1.70 18.88 2.61
C GLN A 232 -0.89 18.39 3.83
N CYS A 233 0.44 18.51 3.83
CA CYS A 233 1.30 18.17 4.97
C CYS A 233 1.52 19.38 5.91
N THR A 234 0.48 20.15 6.17
CA THR A 234 0.52 21.43 6.93
C THR A 234 0.04 21.33 8.37
N HIS A 235 -0.54 20.18 8.74
CA HIS A 235 -1.09 19.92 10.08
C HIS A 235 -0.22 18.93 10.85
N ARG A 236 -0.18 19.05 12.18
CA ARG A 236 0.58 18.14 13.04
C ARG A 236 0.03 16.71 13.01
N TYR A 237 -1.28 16.55 12.81
CA TYR A 237 -1.95 15.25 12.82
C TYR A 237 -2.80 15.07 11.56
N LYS A 238 -2.77 13.86 11.00
CA LYS A 238 -3.59 13.47 9.84
C LYS A 238 -4.39 12.22 10.16
N ILE A 239 -5.69 12.28 9.91
CA ILE A 239 -6.59 11.17 10.20
C ILE A 239 -6.58 10.20 9.02
N TYR A 240 -6.37 8.93 9.29
CA TYR A 240 -6.66 7.85 8.36
C TYR A 240 -7.97 7.18 8.76
N ILE A 241 -8.87 7.04 7.77
CA ILE A 241 -10.10 6.26 7.89
C ILE A 241 -10.42 5.60 6.56
N GLU A 242 -10.84 4.35 6.65
CA GLU A 242 -11.23 3.54 5.50
C GLU A 242 -12.39 4.13 4.71
N GLY A 243 -12.46 3.75 3.44
CA GLY A 243 -13.57 4.07 2.54
C GLY A 243 -14.50 2.87 2.42
N SER A 244 -14.85 2.52 1.19
CA SER A 244 -15.55 1.25 0.88
C SER A 244 -14.87 0.07 1.56
N ALA A 245 -13.54 -0.01 1.42
CA ALA A 245 -12.65 -0.96 2.09
C ALA A 245 -11.37 -0.21 2.54
N TRP A 246 -10.18 -0.77 2.33
CA TRP A 246 -8.91 -0.05 2.53
C TRP A 246 -8.89 1.26 1.71
N SER A 247 -8.18 2.28 2.19
CA SER A 247 -8.07 3.55 1.48
C SER A 247 -6.65 3.79 1.03
N VAL A 248 -6.49 4.03 -0.28
CA VAL A 248 -5.22 4.36 -0.94
C VAL A 248 -4.46 5.52 -0.26
N SER A 249 -5.19 6.39 0.45
CA SER A 249 -4.65 7.54 1.19
C SER A 249 -3.68 7.19 2.32
N GLU A 250 -3.67 5.96 2.83
CA GLU A 250 -2.85 5.58 4.00
C GLU A 250 -1.37 5.90 3.80
N LYS A 251 -0.78 5.44 2.68
CA LYS A 251 0.64 5.69 2.37
C LYS A 251 0.97 7.18 2.19
N TYR A 252 0.04 7.97 1.68
CA TYR A 252 0.23 9.43 1.52
C TYR A 252 0.15 10.16 2.86
N ILE A 253 -0.71 9.69 3.76
CA ILE A 253 -0.84 10.24 5.11
C ILE A 253 0.42 9.94 5.93
N LEU A 254 0.89 8.68 5.90
CA LEU A 254 2.11 8.24 6.58
C LEU A 254 3.35 9.01 6.09
N ALA A 255 3.39 9.41 4.81
CA ALA A 255 4.51 10.14 4.23
C ALA A 255 4.63 11.63 4.67
N CYS A 256 3.64 12.21 5.35
CA CYS A 256 3.58 13.66 5.59
C CYS A 256 4.40 14.19 6.80
N ASP A 257 5.20 13.39 7.52
CA ASP A 257 5.79 13.72 8.84
C ASP A 257 4.77 14.13 9.93
N SER A 258 3.48 14.09 9.61
CA SER A 258 2.39 14.31 10.56
C SER A 258 2.17 13.03 11.36
N VAL A 259 1.73 13.16 12.59
CA VAL A 259 1.24 12.00 13.36
C VAL A 259 0.03 11.44 12.63
N THR A 260 0.13 10.17 12.22
CA THR A 260 -1.00 9.46 11.61
C THR A 260 -1.94 9.00 12.72
N LEU A 261 -3.15 9.56 12.76
CA LEU A 261 -4.24 9.12 13.63
C LEU A 261 -5.03 8.04 12.89
N LEU A 262 -4.74 6.77 13.19
CA LEU A 262 -5.26 5.63 12.46
C LEU A 262 -6.55 5.13 13.14
N VAL A 263 -7.71 5.45 12.55
CA VAL A 263 -8.98 4.84 12.97
C VAL A 263 -8.89 3.33 12.73
N THR A 264 -9.22 2.54 13.75
CA THR A 264 -9.10 1.08 13.74
C THR A 264 -9.55 0.49 12.39
N PRO A 265 -8.63 -0.08 11.60
CA PRO A 265 -8.94 -0.57 10.26
C PRO A 265 -9.55 -1.97 10.32
N ASP A 266 -10.46 -2.25 9.40
CA ASP A 266 -11.01 -3.59 9.14
C ASP A 266 -10.15 -4.35 8.11
N TYR A 267 -9.44 -3.62 7.25
CA TYR A 267 -8.70 -4.14 6.11
C TYR A 267 -7.20 -3.88 6.25
N TYR A 268 -6.40 -4.70 5.59
CA TYR A 268 -4.98 -4.47 5.39
C TYR A 268 -4.63 -4.48 3.90
N ASP A 269 -3.59 -3.74 3.54
CA ASP A 269 -2.91 -3.91 2.26
C ASP A 269 -1.62 -4.74 2.47
N PHE A 270 -0.79 -4.81 1.43
CA PHE A 270 0.41 -5.64 1.45
C PHE A 270 1.48 -5.21 2.49
N PHE A 271 1.47 -3.96 2.97
CA PHE A 271 2.46 -3.44 3.91
C PHE A 271 1.90 -3.10 5.30
N THR A 272 0.61 -2.74 5.40
CA THR A 272 0.05 -2.12 6.61
C THR A 272 0.03 -3.01 7.84
N ARG A 273 0.05 -4.34 7.68
CA ARG A 273 0.19 -5.29 8.81
C ARG A 273 1.50 -5.09 9.60
N SER A 274 2.55 -4.55 8.98
CA SER A 274 3.82 -4.24 9.64
C SER A 274 3.85 -2.88 10.36
N LEU A 275 2.80 -2.07 10.24
CA LEU A 275 2.71 -0.82 11.01
C LEU A 275 2.50 -1.14 12.50
N VAL A 276 3.18 -0.39 13.38
CA VAL A 276 3.23 -0.64 14.82
C VAL A 276 2.61 0.58 15.54
N PRO A 277 1.56 0.40 16.36
CA PRO A 277 0.96 1.50 17.11
C PRO A 277 1.97 2.08 18.09
N MET A 278 1.94 3.40 18.26
CA MET A 278 2.90 4.19 19.04
C MET A 278 4.34 4.17 18.51
N GLN A 279 4.56 3.68 17.29
CA GLN A 279 5.81 3.81 16.56
C GLN A 279 5.59 4.40 15.16
N HIS A 280 4.54 3.96 14.44
CA HIS A 280 4.21 4.47 13.10
C HIS A 280 2.88 5.25 13.07
N TYR A 281 2.03 5.08 14.07
CA TYR A 281 0.73 5.78 14.14
C TYR A 281 0.19 5.82 15.57
N TRP A 282 -0.77 6.70 15.80
CA TRP A 282 -1.59 6.75 17.01
C TRP A 282 -2.94 6.04 16.76
N PRO A 283 -3.31 5.00 17.54
CA PRO A 283 -4.56 4.27 17.34
C PRO A 283 -5.78 5.10 17.78
N ILE A 284 -6.84 5.10 16.97
CA ILE A 284 -8.11 5.80 17.25
C ILE A 284 -9.25 4.77 17.25
N LYS A 285 -10.08 4.76 18.31
CA LYS A 285 -11.25 3.88 18.39
C LYS A 285 -12.25 4.20 17.29
N ALA A 286 -12.72 3.18 16.57
CA ALA A 286 -13.73 3.36 15.53
C ALA A 286 -15.06 3.88 16.10
N GLU A 287 -15.55 3.32 17.21
CA GLU A 287 -16.87 3.66 17.77
C GLU A 287 -16.91 5.04 18.45
N ASP A 288 -15.82 5.49 19.07
CA ASP A 288 -15.73 6.78 19.80
C ASP A 288 -14.67 7.73 19.22
N LYS A 289 -14.57 7.74 17.89
CA LYS A 289 -13.48 8.37 17.14
C LYS A 289 -13.27 9.86 17.47
N CYS A 290 -14.32 10.64 17.71
CA CYS A 290 -14.16 12.08 17.97
C CYS A 290 -13.46 12.35 19.31
N ARG A 291 -13.84 11.59 20.36
CA ARG A 291 -13.19 11.67 21.67
C ARG A 291 -11.76 11.15 21.62
N SER A 292 -11.52 10.02 20.96
CA SER A 292 -10.17 9.50 20.74
C SER A 292 -9.27 10.47 19.97
N ILE A 293 -9.79 11.13 18.91
CA ILE A 293 -9.04 12.15 18.16
C ILE A 293 -8.68 13.33 19.07
N LYS A 294 -9.65 13.84 19.84
CA LYS A 294 -9.40 14.95 20.75
C LYS A 294 -8.31 14.61 21.78
N PHE A 295 -8.41 13.44 22.41
CA PHE A 295 -7.39 12.97 23.35
C PHE A 295 -6.01 12.90 22.70
N ALA A 296 -5.91 12.29 21.51
CA ALA A 296 -4.65 12.16 20.79
C ALA A 296 -4.01 13.52 20.47
N VAL A 297 -4.83 14.48 20.02
CA VAL A 297 -4.36 15.83 19.66
C VAL A 297 -3.95 16.63 20.90
N ASP A 298 -4.75 16.59 21.98
CA ASP A 298 -4.40 17.27 23.24
C ASP A 298 -3.11 16.69 23.83
N TRP A 299 -2.98 15.36 23.86
CA TRP A 299 -1.75 14.71 24.32
C TRP A 299 -0.55 15.12 23.46
N GLY A 300 -0.68 15.06 22.13
CA GLY A 300 0.42 15.36 21.22
C GLY A 300 0.87 16.82 21.30
N ASN A 301 -0.07 17.75 21.50
CA ASN A 301 0.24 19.16 21.63
C ASN A 301 0.94 19.49 22.96
N ASN A 302 0.73 18.67 23.99
CA ASN A 302 1.45 18.72 25.26
C ASN A 302 2.77 17.92 25.24
N HIS A 303 2.98 17.05 24.25
CA HIS A 303 4.16 16.20 24.10
C HIS A 303 4.77 16.31 22.69
N LYS A 304 5.02 17.55 22.27
CA LYS A 304 5.36 17.91 20.88
C LYS A 304 6.54 17.12 20.30
N GLU A 305 7.62 16.94 21.06
CA GLU A 305 8.80 16.19 20.61
C GLU A 305 8.45 14.72 20.31
N LYS A 306 7.75 14.06 21.24
CA LYS A 306 7.29 12.66 21.05
C LYS A 306 6.32 12.52 19.88
N ALA A 307 5.42 13.50 19.72
CA ALA A 307 4.50 13.52 18.58
C ALA A 307 5.26 13.70 17.25
N GLN A 308 6.27 14.56 17.20
CA GLN A 308 7.12 14.71 16.03
C GLN A 308 7.90 13.43 15.70
N GLU A 309 8.48 12.77 16.71
CA GLU A 309 9.17 11.48 16.55
C GLU A 309 8.24 10.42 15.94
N LEU A 310 7.00 10.33 16.42
CA LEU A 310 5.99 9.39 15.90
C LEU A 310 5.65 9.66 14.44
N GLY A 311 5.45 10.93 14.05
CA GLY A 311 5.21 11.30 12.65
C GLY A 311 6.42 11.04 11.75
N THR A 312 7.63 11.28 12.26
CA THR A 312 8.90 11.07 11.54
C THR A 312 9.20 9.59 11.34
N ALA A 313 8.88 8.75 12.32
CA ALA A 313 9.03 7.31 12.20
C ALA A 313 8.09 6.71 11.14
N ALA A 314 6.86 7.23 11.04
CA ALA A 314 5.90 6.84 10.01
C ALA A 314 6.41 7.16 8.59
N SER A 315 6.86 8.40 8.37
CA SER A 315 7.37 8.83 7.07
C SER A 315 8.70 8.17 6.73
N SER A 316 9.56 7.91 7.72
CA SER A 316 10.81 7.15 7.54
C SER A 316 10.55 5.72 7.07
N PHE A 317 9.54 5.04 7.65
CA PHE A 317 9.10 3.73 7.15
C PHE A 317 8.70 3.82 5.67
N VAL A 318 7.89 4.82 5.32
CA VAL A 318 7.43 5.00 3.93
C VAL A 318 8.58 5.31 2.96
N GLN A 319 9.47 6.22 3.31
CA GLN A 319 10.60 6.64 2.47
C GLN A 319 11.64 5.52 2.28
N ASN A 320 11.92 4.75 3.33
CA ASN A 320 12.97 3.74 3.30
C ASN A 320 12.46 2.38 2.82
N ASP A 321 11.29 1.96 3.31
CA ASP A 321 10.79 0.60 3.15
C ASP A 321 9.69 0.48 2.11
N LEU A 322 9.02 1.57 1.72
CA LEU A 322 7.94 1.56 0.71
C LEU A 322 8.31 2.26 -0.60
N LYS A 323 9.61 2.42 -0.90
CA LYS A 323 10.09 2.89 -2.20
C LYS A 323 9.78 1.91 -3.33
N MET A 324 9.68 2.40 -4.58
CA MET A 324 9.37 1.58 -5.76
C MET A 324 10.30 0.37 -5.93
N ASP A 325 11.54 0.49 -5.47
CA ASP A 325 12.48 -0.63 -5.41
C ASP A 325 11.92 -1.84 -4.64
N PHE A 326 11.37 -1.62 -3.45
CA PHE A 326 10.78 -2.67 -2.64
C PHE A 326 9.36 -3.03 -3.06
N VAL A 327 8.61 -2.12 -3.69
CA VAL A 327 7.32 -2.47 -4.31
C VAL A 327 7.51 -3.52 -5.41
N TYR A 328 8.47 -3.30 -6.32
CA TYR A 328 8.78 -4.30 -7.35
C TYR A 328 9.36 -5.59 -6.77
N ASP A 329 10.22 -5.51 -5.75
CA ASP A 329 10.74 -6.72 -5.10
C ASP A 329 9.63 -7.51 -4.41
N TYR A 330 8.65 -6.84 -3.80
CA TYR A 330 7.49 -7.48 -3.19
C TYR A 330 6.66 -8.21 -4.24
N MET A 331 6.34 -7.53 -5.36
CA MET A 331 5.63 -8.17 -6.47
C MET A 331 6.41 -9.38 -7.01
N PHE A 332 7.72 -9.24 -7.19
CA PHE A 332 8.58 -10.33 -7.65
C PHE A 332 8.47 -11.54 -6.72
N HIS A 333 8.66 -11.34 -5.42
CA HIS A 333 8.64 -12.43 -4.44
C HIS A 333 7.25 -13.04 -4.29
N LEU A 334 6.20 -12.23 -4.23
CA LEU A 334 4.82 -12.72 -4.14
C LEU A 334 4.45 -13.60 -5.34
N LEU A 335 4.72 -13.13 -6.57
CA LEU A 335 4.45 -13.87 -7.79
C LEU A 335 5.34 -15.12 -7.90
N SER A 336 6.59 -15.04 -7.44
CA SER A 336 7.51 -16.17 -7.44
C SER A 336 7.07 -17.27 -6.47
N GLU A 337 6.74 -16.93 -5.22
CA GLU A 337 6.22 -17.90 -4.25
C GLU A 337 4.86 -18.46 -4.68
N TYR A 338 3.98 -17.63 -5.23
CA TYR A 338 2.71 -18.07 -5.79
C TYR A 338 2.91 -19.12 -6.90
N SER A 339 3.83 -18.88 -7.83
CA SER A 339 4.09 -19.78 -8.96
C SER A 339 4.51 -21.19 -8.52
N LYS A 340 5.27 -21.31 -7.41
CA LYS A 340 5.71 -22.60 -6.86
C LYS A 340 4.56 -23.45 -6.35
N LEU A 341 3.42 -22.84 -6.05
CA LEU A 341 2.23 -23.54 -5.57
C LEU A 341 1.39 -24.12 -6.71
N LEU A 342 1.61 -23.69 -7.96
CA LEU A 342 0.86 -24.19 -9.12
C LEU A 342 1.19 -25.67 -9.38
N ARG A 343 0.16 -26.51 -9.43
CA ARG A 343 0.27 -27.96 -9.68
C ARG A 343 0.03 -28.35 -11.14
N TYR A 344 0.12 -27.37 -12.02
CA TYR A 344 -0.09 -27.51 -13.46
C TYR A 344 0.81 -26.52 -14.19
N LYS A 345 1.08 -26.78 -15.48
CA LYS A 345 1.81 -25.84 -16.32
C LYS A 345 0.84 -24.79 -16.86
N PRO A 346 1.07 -23.48 -16.62
CA PRO A 346 0.27 -22.41 -17.20
C PRO A 346 0.13 -22.53 -18.72
N LYS A 347 -1.05 -22.19 -19.24
CA LYS A 347 -1.35 -22.16 -20.68
C LYS A 347 -2.04 -20.86 -21.02
N ILE A 348 -1.74 -20.32 -22.19
CA ILE A 348 -2.38 -19.10 -22.69
C ILE A 348 -3.88 -19.40 -22.93
N PRO A 349 -4.82 -18.69 -22.28
CA PRO A 349 -6.24 -18.85 -22.53
C PRO A 349 -6.59 -18.48 -23.97
N ARG A 350 -7.61 -19.13 -24.56
CA ARG A 350 -7.96 -18.93 -25.98
C ARG A 350 -8.31 -17.48 -26.35
N LYS A 351 -8.87 -16.71 -25.40
CA LYS A 351 -9.26 -15.31 -25.61
C LYS A 351 -8.20 -14.32 -25.10
N ALA A 352 -7.05 -14.80 -24.64
CA ALA A 352 -6.02 -13.93 -24.10
C ALA A 352 -5.28 -13.18 -25.22
N VAL A 353 -4.93 -11.93 -24.95
CA VAL A 353 -4.10 -11.08 -25.80
C VAL A 353 -2.73 -10.88 -25.15
N GLU A 354 -1.66 -10.83 -25.94
CA GLU A 354 -0.33 -10.50 -25.42
C GLU A 354 -0.29 -9.02 -25.00
N LEU A 355 0.25 -8.77 -23.80
CA LEU A 355 0.45 -7.43 -23.29
C LEU A 355 1.87 -6.94 -23.60
N CYS A 356 1.96 -5.68 -24.02
CA CYS A 356 3.22 -5.01 -24.33
C CYS A 356 3.19 -3.58 -23.79
N SER A 357 4.26 -3.17 -23.08
CA SER A 357 4.35 -1.83 -22.49
C SER A 357 4.24 -0.74 -23.55
N GLU A 358 4.96 -0.91 -24.66
CA GLU A 358 4.97 0.02 -25.78
C GLU A 358 3.56 0.13 -26.39
N ALA A 359 2.86 -0.99 -26.57
CA ALA A 359 1.49 -0.98 -27.07
C ALA A 359 0.54 -0.24 -26.13
N MET A 360 0.61 -0.49 -24.82
CA MET A 360 -0.24 0.23 -23.84
C MET A 360 0.05 1.73 -23.83
N ALA A 361 1.33 2.13 -23.77
CA ALA A 361 1.71 3.54 -23.70
C ALA A 361 1.46 4.31 -25.01
N CYS A 362 1.53 3.66 -26.18
CA CYS A 362 1.25 4.28 -27.47
C CYS A 362 -0.21 4.70 -27.63
N HIS A 363 -1.14 3.91 -27.10
CA HIS A 363 -2.59 4.19 -27.19
C HIS A 363 -3.09 5.09 -26.06
N ALA A 364 -2.34 5.22 -24.97
CA ALA A 364 -2.68 6.10 -23.86
C ALA A 364 -2.65 7.58 -24.27
N GLN A 365 -3.49 8.39 -23.61
CA GLN A 365 -3.59 9.84 -23.82
C GLN A 365 -3.62 10.59 -22.49
N GLY A 366 -3.41 11.91 -22.53
CA GLY A 366 -3.50 12.77 -21.34
C GLY A 366 -2.65 12.27 -20.16
N LEU A 367 -3.23 12.32 -18.96
CA LEU A 367 -2.56 11.90 -17.73
C LEU A 367 -2.22 10.41 -17.70
N GLU A 368 -2.99 9.54 -18.35
CA GLU A 368 -2.64 8.12 -18.46
C GLU A 368 -1.27 7.96 -19.14
N LYS A 369 -1.07 8.63 -20.28
CA LYS A 369 0.20 8.58 -21.01
C LYS A 369 1.34 9.17 -20.19
N THR A 370 1.12 10.32 -19.57
CA THR A 370 2.12 10.97 -18.72
C THR A 370 2.57 10.04 -17.59
N PHE A 371 1.62 9.50 -16.82
CA PHE A 371 1.94 8.64 -15.67
C PHE A 371 2.57 7.32 -16.10
N MET A 372 2.18 6.73 -17.24
CA MET A 372 2.87 5.58 -17.81
C MET A 372 4.34 5.93 -18.13
N LEU A 373 4.59 7.03 -18.84
CA LEU A 373 5.96 7.40 -19.23
C LEU A 373 6.86 7.76 -18.03
N ASP A 374 6.29 8.42 -17.02
CA ASP A 374 6.96 8.81 -15.78
C ASP A 374 7.29 7.59 -14.90
N SER A 375 6.43 6.57 -14.89
CA SER A 375 6.63 5.33 -14.13
C SER A 375 7.28 4.19 -14.91
N MET A 376 7.66 4.44 -16.17
CA MET A 376 8.24 3.42 -17.05
C MET A 376 9.65 3.03 -16.58
N VAL A 377 9.86 1.73 -16.36
CA VAL A 377 11.18 1.16 -16.11
C VAL A 377 12.03 1.29 -17.38
N LYS A 378 13.06 2.14 -17.30
CA LYS A 378 13.93 2.50 -18.42
C LYS A 378 14.98 1.44 -18.76
N SER A 379 15.45 0.70 -17.75
CA SER A 379 16.41 -0.38 -17.94
C SER A 379 16.19 -1.52 -16.95
N PRO A 380 16.59 -2.75 -17.29
CA PRO A 380 16.63 -3.86 -16.35
C PRO A 380 17.45 -3.53 -15.10
N LYS A 381 17.09 -4.13 -13.97
CA LYS A 381 17.88 -4.04 -12.75
C LYS A 381 18.96 -5.10 -12.74
N GLU A 382 20.21 -4.65 -12.66
CA GLU A 382 21.40 -5.51 -12.61
C GLU A 382 21.46 -6.34 -11.31
N SER A 383 21.09 -5.72 -10.18
CA SER A 383 21.04 -6.41 -8.90
C SER A 383 19.84 -7.36 -8.81
N SER A 384 20.02 -8.45 -8.07
CA SER A 384 18.90 -9.30 -7.67
C SER A 384 17.94 -8.55 -6.75
N PRO A 385 16.65 -8.95 -6.72
CA PRO A 385 15.72 -8.49 -5.68
C PRO A 385 16.31 -8.68 -4.27
N CYS A 386 15.83 -7.90 -3.31
CA CYS A 386 16.19 -8.07 -1.91
C CYS A 386 16.00 -9.50 -1.42
N SER A 387 16.70 -9.90 -0.36
CA SER A 387 16.57 -11.23 0.22
C SER A 387 15.27 -11.33 1.03
N MET A 388 14.33 -12.16 0.59
CA MET A 388 13.05 -12.35 1.28
C MET A 388 13.28 -13.02 2.64
N PRO A 389 12.70 -12.49 3.73
CA PRO A 389 12.87 -13.10 5.03
C PRO A 389 12.08 -14.43 5.14
N PRO A 390 12.52 -15.36 6.00
CA PRO A 390 11.80 -16.63 6.20
C PRO A 390 10.41 -16.39 6.81
N PRO A 391 9.50 -17.38 6.78
CA PRO A 391 8.24 -17.31 7.52
C PRO A 391 8.48 -16.96 9.00
N LEU A 392 7.59 -16.18 9.60
CA LEU A 392 7.63 -15.95 11.03
C LEU A 392 7.25 -17.25 11.76
N GLU A 393 8.04 -17.62 12.77
CA GLU A 393 7.66 -18.68 13.68
C GLU A 393 6.31 -18.34 14.35
N PRO A 394 5.40 -19.31 14.56
CA PRO A 394 4.08 -19.04 15.14
C PRO A 394 4.13 -18.28 16.47
N SER A 395 5.15 -18.54 17.30
CA SER A 395 5.38 -17.82 18.55
C SER A 395 5.80 -16.36 18.32
N ALA A 396 6.67 -16.09 17.35
CA ALA A 396 7.12 -14.75 17.00
C ALA A 396 5.96 -13.92 16.39
N LEU A 397 5.14 -14.52 15.53
CA LEU A 397 3.94 -13.89 14.99
C LEU A 397 2.95 -13.53 16.10
N LYS A 398 2.70 -14.47 17.02
CA LYS A 398 1.84 -14.24 18.19
C LYS A 398 2.37 -13.10 19.06
N GLN A 399 3.65 -13.09 19.40
CA GLN A 399 4.27 -12.02 20.18
C GLN A 399 4.19 -10.66 19.48
N PHE A 400 4.38 -10.61 18.16
CA PHE A 400 4.23 -9.38 17.37
C PHE A 400 2.81 -8.83 17.46
N ILE A 401 1.79 -9.69 17.31
CA ILE A 401 0.38 -9.30 17.41
C ILE A 401 0.05 -8.84 18.84
N GLU A 402 0.47 -9.59 19.86
CA GLU A 402 0.23 -9.26 21.27
C GLU A 402 0.87 -7.93 21.67
N ARG A 403 2.09 -7.65 21.20
CA ARG A 403 2.77 -6.36 21.41
C ARG A 403 1.95 -5.21 20.83
N LYS A 404 1.45 -5.34 19.60
CA LYS A 404 0.59 -4.31 18.98
C LYS A 404 -0.68 -4.08 19.78
N GLN A 405 -1.36 -5.16 20.20
CA GLN A 405 -2.56 -5.08 21.02
C GLN A 405 -2.28 -4.43 22.39
N SER A 406 -1.15 -4.74 23.02
CA SER A 406 -0.75 -4.14 24.29
C SER A 406 -0.54 -2.63 24.16
N SER A 407 0.14 -2.16 23.09
CA SER A 407 0.30 -0.72 22.85
C SER A 407 -1.04 0.00 22.66
N ILE A 408 -1.99 -0.62 21.94
CA ILE A 408 -3.34 -0.05 21.75
C ILE A 408 -4.06 0.06 23.10
N LYS A 409 -4.07 -1.01 23.90
CA LYS A 409 -4.69 -1.01 25.24
C LYS A 409 -4.10 0.06 26.17
N GLN A 410 -2.80 0.32 26.09
CA GLN A 410 -2.18 1.39 26.88
C GLN A 410 -2.69 2.78 26.50
N VAL A 411 -2.89 3.04 25.20
CA VAL A 411 -3.49 4.30 24.72
C VAL A 411 -4.93 4.41 25.19
N GLU A 412 -5.71 3.34 25.11
CA GLU A 412 -7.12 3.32 25.57
C GLU A 412 -7.25 3.58 27.07
N LEU A 413 -6.37 3.01 27.90
CA LEU A 413 -6.31 3.29 29.34
C LEU A 413 -5.93 4.73 29.64
N GLY A 414 -5.01 5.31 28.86
CA GLY A 414 -4.66 6.73 28.97
C GLY A 414 -5.83 7.64 28.59
N GLU A 415 -6.55 7.29 27.52
CA GLU A 415 -7.73 8.01 27.06
C GLU A 415 -8.85 8.00 28.12
N GLN A 416 -9.10 6.85 28.74
CA GLN A 416 -10.11 6.72 29.78
C GLN A 416 -9.82 7.68 30.95
N LYS A 417 -8.58 7.68 31.47
CA LYS A 417 -8.17 8.57 32.56
C LYS A 417 -8.31 10.05 32.19
N TYR A 418 -7.91 10.42 30.98
CA TYR A 418 -8.07 11.79 30.49
C TYR A 418 -9.55 12.23 30.54
N TRP A 419 -10.48 11.38 30.12
CA TRP A 419 -11.90 11.74 30.14
C TRP A 419 -12.52 11.74 31.55
N GLU A 420 -12.04 10.90 32.46
CA GLU A 420 -12.41 10.94 33.88
C GLU A 420 -12.00 12.29 34.49
N GLU A 421 -10.76 12.73 34.26
CA GLU A 421 -10.24 14.03 34.73
C GLU A 421 -11.02 15.23 34.15
N VAL A 422 -11.34 15.19 32.85
CA VAL A 422 -12.12 16.25 32.19
C VAL A 422 -13.55 16.33 32.77
N GLN A 423 -14.17 15.19 33.09
CA GLN A 423 -15.50 15.17 33.70
C GLN A 423 -15.48 15.71 35.12
N ASP A 424 -14.44 15.41 35.91
CA ASP A 424 -14.31 15.91 37.27
C ASP A 424 -14.06 17.42 37.31
N GLN A 425 -13.38 18.00 36.31
CA GLN A 425 -13.21 19.45 36.18
C GLN A 425 -14.48 20.21 35.76
N GLN A 426 -15.48 19.49 35.24
CA GLN A 426 -16.77 20.05 34.80
C GLN A 426 -17.88 19.93 35.85
N ARG A 427 -17.62 19.21 36.95
CA ARG A 427 -18.48 19.15 38.15
C ARG A 427 -18.06 20.23 39.13
#